data_AF-A0A368T320-F1
#
_entry.id   AF-A0A368T320-F1
#
_cell.length_a   1.000
_cell.length_b   1.000
_cell.length_c   1.000
_cell.angle_alpha   90.00
_cell.angle_beta   90.00
_cell.angle_gamma   90.00
#
_symmetry.space_group_name_H-M   'P 1'
#
loop_
_entity.id
_entity.type
_entity.pdbx_description
1 polymer ?
#
loop_
_entity_poly.entity_id
_entity_poly.type
_entity_poly.pdbx_seq_one_letter_code
_entity_poly.pdbx_strand_id
1 'polypeptide(L)'
;MPAIAALRAFFTATMSQLTGNKAMVDLLAAGPPTNADLERCLSHLVRIGQEAVDRSRADRTLAPEVTAHDIAYQLLGLIRIAQLVPDGDPDAVGHQVDLALRGLAAR
;
A
#
# COMPACT_ATOMS: atom_id res chain seq x y z
N MET A 1 15.79 10.04 2.76
CA MET A 1 14.34 10.21 2.54
C MET A 1 13.61 9.70 3.77
N PRO A 2 12.69 10.47 4.38
CA PRO A 2 11.92 10.02 5.54
C PRO A 2 11.05 8.79 5.26
N ALA A 3 10.72 7.99 6.29
CA ALA A 3 9.91 6.78 6.17
C ALA A 3 8.54 7.07 5.54
N ILE A 4 7.82 8.09 6.03
CA ILE A 4 6.51 8.46 5.48
C ILE A 4 6.59 8.91 4.00
N ALA A 5 7.66 9.62 3.63
CA ALA A 5 7.88 10.06 2.25
C ALA A 5 8.20 8.88 1.31
N ALA A 6 8.96 7.91 1.82
CA ALA A 6 9.26 6.67 1.10
C ALA A 6 8.00 5.84 0.86
N LEU A 7 7.14 5.71 1.89
CA LEU A 7 5.84 5.05 1.76
C LEU A 7 4.95 5.76 0.75
N ARG A 8 4.92 7.10 0.75
CA ARG A 8 4.19 7.87 -0.28
C ARG A 8 4.65 7.56 -1.68
N ALA A 9 5.96 7.59 -1.93
CA ALA A 9 6.51 7.27 -3.23
C ALA A 9 6.18 5.83 -3.64
N PHE A 10 6.34 4.87 -2.74
CA PHE A 10 6.05 3.46 -2.99
C PHE A 10 4.57 3.19 -3.27
N PHE A 11 3.66 3.72 -2.44
CA PHE A 11 2.22 3.54 -2.61
C PHE A 11 1.76 4.19 -3.92
N THR A 12 2.21 5.41 -4.20
CA THR A 12 1.87 6.11 -5.45
C THR A 12 2.30 5.30 -6.66
N ALA A 13 3.57 4.86 -6.70
CA ALA A 13 4.09 4.07 -7.82
C ALA A 13 3.36 2.74 -7.99
N THR A 14 3.06 2.04 -6.89
CA THR A 14 2.31 0.78 -6.90
C THR A 14 0.91 0.99 -7.45
N MET A 15 0.20 2.02 -6.98
CA MET A 15 -1.16 2.30 -7.43
C MET A 15 -1.18 2.72 -8.90
N SER A 16 -0.26 3.58 -9.35
CA SER A 16 -0.15 3.97 -10.77
C SER A 16 0.11 2.78 -11.69
N GLN A 17 0.94 1.82 -11.27
CA GLN A 17 1.17 0.60 -12.05
C GLN A 17 -0.06 -0.29 -12.10
N LEU A 18 -0.76 -0.46 -10.97
CA LEU A 18 -1.95 -1.32 -10.91
C LEU A 18 -3.12 -0.74 -11.70
N THR A 19 -3.38 0.57 -11.62
CA THR A 19 -4.43 1.22 -12.40
C THR A 19 -4.10 1.23 -13.88
N GLY A 20 -2.85 1.53 -14.25
CA GLY A 20 -2.38 1.48 -15.65
C GLY A 20 -2.43 0.09 -16.28
N ASN A 21 -2.43 -0.97 -15.46
CA ASN A 21 -2.46 -2.38 -15.90
C ASN A 21 -3.71 -3.13 -15.42
N LYS A 22 -4.80 -2.42 -15.09
CA LYS A 22 -6.00 -2.99 -14.45
C LYS A 22 -6.52 -4.23 -15.18
N ALA A 23 -6.67 -4.16 -16.51
CA ALA A 23 -7.15 -5.28 -17.32
C ALA A 23 -6.25 -6.54 -17.22
N MET A 24 -4.93 -6.36 -17.15
CA MET A 24 -3.99 -7.47 -16.98
C MET A 24 -4.05 -8.04 -15.55
N VAL A 25 -4.18 -7.18 -14.54
CA VAL A 25 -4.35 -7.60 -13.14
C VAL A 25 -5.65 -8.39 -12.96
N ASP A 26 -6.75 -7.92 -13.55
CA ASP A 26 -8.05 -8.59 -13.50
C ASP A 26 -8.00 -9.96 -14.18
N LEU A 27 -7.27 -10.09 -15.30
CA LEU A 27 -7.05 -11.36 -15.98
C LEU A 27 -6.20 -12.34 -15.14
N LEU A 28 -5.16 -11.85 -14.47
CA LEU A 28 -4.32 -12.66 -13.57
C LEU A 28 -5.05 -13.04 -12.27
N ALA A 29 -6.02 -12.23 -11.83
CA ALA A 29 -6.84 -12.44 -10.66
C ALA A 29 -8.17 -13.18 -10.95
N ALA A 30 -8.35 -13.72 -12.17
CA ALA A 30 -9.58 -14.37 -12.60
C ALA A 30 -9.90 -15.70 -11.87
N GLY A 31 -9.00 -16.19 -11.02
CA GLY A 31 -9.23 -17.33 -10.11
C GLY A 31 -9.33 -16.88 -8.65
N PRO A 32 -10.07 -17.60 -7.79
CA PRO A 32 -10.08 -17.32 -6.37
C PRO A 32 -8.66 -17.52 -5.81
N PRO A 33 -8.06 -16.49 -5.16
CA PRO A 33 -6.76 -16.68 -4.52
C PRO A 33 -6.89 -17.75 -3.45
N THR A 34 -5.87 -18.59 -3.31
CA THR A 34 -5.80 -19.50 -2.15
C THR A 34 -5.39 -18.70 -0.92
N ASN A 35 -5.75 -19.19 0.28
CA ASN A 35 -5.26 -18.58 1.52
C ASN A 35 -3.72 -18.53 1.55
N ALA A 36 -3.04 -19.53 0.97
CA ALA A 36 -1.59 -19.55 0.88
C ALA A 36 -1.02 -18.44 -0.02
N ASP A 37 -1.71 -18.08 -1.10
CA ASP A 37 -1.29 -16.97 -1.97
C ASP A 37 -1.47 -15.62 -1.28
N LEU A 38 -2.57 -15.45 -0.53
CA LEU A 38 -2.80 -14.28 0.30
C LEU A 38 -1.72 -14.15 1.39
N GLU A 39 -1.42 -15.23 2.11
CA GLU A 39 -0.37 -15.26 3.14
C GLU A 39 1.02 -14.92 2.56
N ARG A 40 1.34 -15.43 1.36
CA ARG A 40 2.60 -15.12 0.67
C ARG A 40 2.66 -13.64 0.27
N CYS A 41 1.56 -13.09 -0.25
CA CYS A 41 1.45 -11.68 -0.59
C CYS A 41 1.61 -10.80 0.66
N LEU A 42 0.85 -11.09 1.72
CA LEU A 42 0.94 -10.38 2.99
C LEU A 42 2.35 -10.44 3.58
N SER A 43 2.98 -11.61 3.59
CA SER A 43 4.36 -11.77 4.07
C SER A 43 5.33 -10.88 3.30
N HIS A 44 5.16 -10.76 1.98
CA HIS A 44 5.98 -9.87 1.17
C HIS A 44 5.74 -8.39 1.51
N LEU A 45 4.48 -7.98 1.66
CA LEU A 45 4.12 -6.61 2.02
C LEU A 45 4.58 -6.23 3.44
N VAL A 46 4.49 -7.16 4.40
CA VAL A 46 5.00 -6.98 5.77
C VAL A 46 6.51 -6.77 5.74
N ARG A 47 7.26 -7.50 4.92
CA ARG A 47 8.71 -7.27 4.78
C ARG A 47 9.02 -5.85 4.30
N ILE A 48 8.25 -5.33 3.34
CA ILE A 48 8.38 -3.93 2.88
C ILE A 48 8.00 -2.95 4.00
N GLY A 49 6.91 -3.21 4.73
CA GLY A 49 6.51 -2.42 5.88
C GLY A 49 7.58 -2.38 6.97
N GLN A 50 8.30 -3.48 7.19
CA GLN A 50 9.38 -3.55 8.16
C GLN A 50 10.52 -2.60 7.81
N GLU A 51 10.89 -2.47 6.53
CA GLU A 51 11.90 -1.50 6.08
C GLU A 51 11.49 -0.06 6.41
N ALA A 52 10.20 0.26 6.30
CA ALA A 52 9.66 1.57 6.65
C ALA A 52 9.65 1.81 8.17
N VAL A 53 9.25 0.82 8.96
CA VAL A 53 9.31 0.87 10.44
C VAL A 53 10.74 1.06 10.92
N ASP A 54 11.69 0.29 10.39
CA ASP A 54 13.10 0.38 10.75
C ASP A 54 13.68 1.77 10.44
N ARG A 55 13.31 2.35 9.28
CA ARG A 55 13.67 3.72 8.95
C ARG A 55 13.03 4.74 9.90
N SER A 56 11.78 4.53 10.26
CA SER A 56 11.06 5.42 11.18
C SER A 56 11.62 5.40 12.60
N ARG A 57 12.34 4.35 13.01
CA ARG A 57 13.07 4.38 14.29
C ARG A 57 14.12 5.49 14.32
N ALA A 58 14.69 5.85 13.16
CA ALA A 58 15.66 6.93 13.05
C ALA A 58 15.00 8.31 12.88
N ASP A 59 13.97 8.41 12.03
CA ASP A 59 13.38 9.71 11.66
C ASP A 59 12.07 10.08 12.37
N ARG A 60 11.45 9.12 13.09
CA ARG A 60 10.21 9.27 13.87
C ARG A 60 9.03 9.83 13.09
N THR A 61 8.97 9.56 11.78
CA THR A 61 7.88 10.07 10.94
C THR A 61 6.60 9.22 10.93
N LEU A 62 6.68 7.97 11.38
CA LEU A 62 5.51 7.12 11.64
C LEU A 62 5.08 7.21 13.11
N ALA A 63 3.79 7.04 13.38
CA ALA A 63 3.28 6.94 14.74
C ALA A 63 3.90 5.73 15.46
N PRO A 64 4.21 5.83 16.77
CA PRO A 64 5.00 4.83 17.49
C PRO A 64 4.34 3.44 17.57
N GLU A 65 3.02 3.37 17.47
CA GLU A 65 2.24 2.14 17.46
C GLU A 65 2.17 1.45 16.09
N VAL A 66 2.59 2.12 15.02
CA VAL A 66 2.50 1.57 13.65
C VAL A 66 3.43 0.38 13.49
N THR A 67 2.84 -0.74 13.07
CA THR A 67 3.55 -1.98 12.77
C THR A 67 3.69 -2.18 11.26
N ALA A 68 4.59 -3.10 10.87
CA ALA A 68 4.72 -3.51 9.48
C ALA A 68 3.44 -4.15 8.90
N HIS A 69 2.62 -4.78 9.76
CA HIS A 69 1.33 -5.33 9.36
C HIS A 69 0.32 -4.23 9.03
N ASP A 70 0.28 -3.16 9.82
CA ASP A 70 -0.61 -2.02 9.55
C ASP A 70 -0.33 -1.40 8.19
N ILE A 71 0.96 -1.22 7.86
CA ILE A 71 1.40 -0.71 6.56
C ILE A 71 0.99 -1.67 5.43
N ALA A 72 1.17 -2.98 5.61
CA ALA A 72 0.82 -3.99 4.63
C ALA A 72 -0.69 -4.03 4.35
N TYR A 73 -1.51 -4.04 5.41
CA TYR A 73 -2.96 -4.01 5.28
C TYR A 73 -3.46 -2.70 4.69
N GLN A 74 -2.82 -1.57 5.00
CA GLN A 74 -3.18 -0.29 4.42
C GLN A 74 -3.00 -0.28 2.89
N LEU A 75 -1.88 -0.82 2.40
CA LEU A 75 -1.65 -0.96 0.97
C LEU A 75 -2.63 -1.94 0.32
N LEU A 76 -2.86 -3.11 0.94
CA LEU A 76 -3.83 -4.07 0.43
C LEU A 76 -5.24 -3.48 0.31
N GLY A 77 -5.65 -2.71 1.31
CA GLY A 77 -6.92 -1.97 1.31
C GLY A 77 -7.01 -0.96 0.17
N LEU A 78 -5.94 -0.18 -0.07
CA LEU A 78 -5.87 0.76 -1.19
C LEU A 78 -6.01 0.07 -2.54
N ILE A 79 -5.27 -1.04 -2.74
CA ILE A 79 -5.35 -1.85 -3.96
C ILE A 79 -6.79 -2.31 -4.18
N ARG A 80 -7.44 -2.80 -3.12
CA ARG A 80 -8.83 -3.27 -3.21
C ARG A 80 -9.79 -2.15 -3.56
N ILE A 81 -9.63 -0.96 -2.98
CA ILE A 81 -10.45 0.22 -3.32
C ILE A 81 -10.30 0.57 -4.80
N ALA A 82 -9.06 0.66 -5.31
CA ALA A 82 -8.84 0.99 -6.73
C ALA A 82 -9.37 -0.08 -7.71
N GLN A 83 -9.43 -1.34 -7.29
CA GLN A 83 -10.09 -2.38 -8.09
C GLN A 83 -11.61 -2.17 -8.20
N LEU A 84 -12.24 -1.65 -7.15
CA LEU A 84 -13.69 -1.47 -7.06
C LEU A 84 -14.20 -0.15 -7.66
N VAL A 85 -13.33 0.84 -7.85
CA VAL A 85 -13.69 2.11 -8.49
C VAL A 85 -13.64 1.94 -10.02
N PRO A 86 -14.71 2.29 -10.77
CA PRO A 86 -14.71 2.32 -12.23
C PRO A 86 -13.65 3.30 -12.76
N ASP A 87 -13.03 3.01 -13.91
CA ASP A 87 -11.99 3.85 -14.55
C ASP A 87 -12.40 5.34 -14.54
N GLY A 88 -11.64 6.33 -14.07
CA GLY A 88 -10.35 6.36 -13.40
C GLY A 88 -9.94 7.84 -13.37
N ASP A 89 -10.12 8.52 -12.23
CA ASP A 89 -9.54 9.85 -12.02
C ASP A 89 -8.13 9.67 -11.39
N PRO A 90 -7.04 10.02 -12.10
CA PRO A 90 -5.69 9.97 -11.55
C PRO A 90 -5.55 10.76 -10.23
N ASP A 91 -6.32 11.85 -10.08
CA ASP A 91 -6.29 12.68 -8.88
C ASP A 91 -6.89 11.94 -7.66
N ALA A 92 -7.77 10.95 -7.90
CA ALA A 92 -8.31 10.11 -6.83
C ALA A 92 -7.24 9.21 -6.20
N VAL A 93 -6.24 8.75 -6.96
CA VAL A 93 -5.16 7.89 -6.44
C VAL A 93 -4.28 8.65 -5.45
N GLY A 94 -3.86 9.87 -5.81
CA GLY A 94 -3.05 10.71 -4.93
C GLY A 94 -3.76 11.00 -3.61
N HIS A 95 -5.05 11.37 -3.68
CA HIS A 95 -5.86 11.62 -2.50
C HIS A 95 -6.01 10.39 -1.60
N GLN A 96 -6.26 9.21 -2.18
CA GLN A 96 -6.39 7.96 -1.43
C GLN A 96 -5.07 7.55 -0.75
N VAL A 97 -3.95 7.70 -1.43
CA VAL A 97 -2.62 7.45 -0.85
C VAL A 97 -2.37 8.39 0.33
N ASP A 98 -2.64 9.69 0.19
CA ASP A 98 -2.47 10.63 1.30
C ASP A 98 -3.40 10.32 2.48
N LEU A 99 -4.65 9.94 2.22
CA LEU A 99 -5.59 9.54 3.28
C LEU A 99 -5.07 8.31 4.04
N ALA A 100 -4.56 7.32 3.32
CA ALA A 100 -3.97 6.13 3.93
C ALA A 100 -2.75 6.44 4.79
N LEU A 101 -1.87 7.33 4.33
CA LEU A 101 -0.67 7.70 5.06
C LEU A 101 -0.94 8.58 6.28
N ARG A 102 -2.03 9.35 6.29
CA ARG A 102 -2.44 10.13 7.48
C ARG A 102 -2.69 9.24 8.70
N GLY A 103 -3.18 8.01 8.49
CA GLY A 103 -3.36 7.03 9.57
C GLY A 103 -2.05 6.46 10.12
N LEU A 104 -0.94 6.61 9.38
CA LEU A 104 0.38 6.07 9.74
C LEU A 104 1.35 7.14 10.26
N ALA A 105 1.10 8.41 9.94
CA ALA A 105 1.98 9.51 10.28
C ALA A 105 1.98 9.80 11.79
N ALA A 106 3.15 10.14 12.33
CA ALA A 106 3.23 10.74 13.65
C ALA A 106 2.46 12.08 13.67
N ARG A 107 1.82 12.38 14.80
CA ARG A 107 1.10 13.65 15.01
C ARG A 107 2.05 14.82 15.17
#